data_AF-A0A5E7I3S6-F1
#
_entry.id   AF-A0A5E7I3S6-F1
#
_cell.length_a   1.000
_cell.length_b   1.000
_cell.length_c   1.000
_cell.angle_alpha   90.00
_cell.angle_beta   90.00
_cell.angle_gamma   90.00
#
_symmetry.space_group_name_H-M   'P 1'
#
loop_
_entity.id
_entity.type
_entity.pdbx_description
1 polymer ?
#
loop_
_entity_poly.entity_id
_entity_poly.type
_entity_poly.pdbx_seq_one_letter_code
_entity_poly.pdbx_strand_id
1 'polypeptide(L)'
;MPNHVTNKVRAPAHVLKSLINESGKIDFNTILPFRGAFPWDSISGRAETAAEAITAQPLHDHPLIAGLERRNRTEADVLQLSEECFEQFIQMLRNKRSSGHFHSLDFARDAWGTKWNAYDQVIELDAGEFSFDTAWSCPIPVLTELSKLHPDDEIVVRYADEDLGSNCGTVHFKAGEVVSSEVAGRWNEMSDEQRKHWTAWARDLKGWQEDEEDAE
;
A
#
# COMPACT_ATOMS: atom_id res chain seq x y z
N MET A 1 7.65 7.04 11.75
CA MET A 1 6.84 7.48 10.58
C MET A 1 6.84 6.35 9.57
N PRO A 2 5.81 6.19 8.72
CA PRO A 2 5.90 5.26 7.60
C PRO A 2 6.94 5.76 6.58
N ASN A 3 7.39 4.86 5.71
CA ASN A 3 8.17 5.23 4.54
C ASN A 3 7.25 5.82 3.46
N HIS A 4 7.71 6.85 2.76
CA HIS A 4 6.94 7.59 1.75
C HIS A 4 7.39 7.27 0.31
N VAL A 5 6.49 6.64 -0.45
CA VAL A 5 6.71 6.27 -1.86
C VAL A 5 5.96 7.24 -2.77
N THR A 6 6.71 7.94 -3.62
CA THR A 6 6.15 8.82 -4.65
C THR A 6 5.84 8.03 -5.90
N ASN A 7 4.65 8.24 -6.46
CA ASN A 7 4.15 7.56 -7.64
C ASN A 7 3.78 8.61 -8.69
N LYS A 8 4.27 8.44 -9.92
CA LYS A 8 3.87 9.19 -11.10
C LYS A 8 3.20 8.25 -12.08
N VAL A 9 1.91 8.43 -12.30
CA VAL A 9 1.09 7.58 -13.18
C VAL A 9 0.78 8.32 -14.46
N ARG A 10 0.98 7.67 -15.61
CA ARG A 10 0.62 8.18 -16.93
C ARG A 10 -0.41 7.26 -17.58
N ALA A 11 -1.53 7.83 -17.99
CA ALA A 11 -2.59 7.16 -18.75
C ALA A 11 -3.52 8.21 -19.40
N PRO A 12 -4.37 7.83 -20.36
CA PRO A 12 -5.36 8.74 -20.92
C PRO A 12 -6.30 9.33 -19.86
N ALA A 13 -6.79 10.55 -20.09
CA ALA A 13 -7.59 11.29 -19.12
C ALA A 13 -8.85 10.55 -18.66
N HIS A 14 -9.50 9.75 -19.54
CA HIS A 14 -10.68 8.98 -19.16
C HIS A 14 -10.36 7.82 -18.20
N VAL A 15 -9.18 7.22 -18.32
CA VAL A 15 -8.67 6.19 -17.41
C VAL A 15 -8.42 6.82 -16.04
N LEU A 16 -7.63 7.89 -16.02
CA LEU A 16 -7.24 8.59 -14.82
C LEU A 16 -8.45 9.10 -14.00
N LYS A 17 -9.49 9.60 -14.68
CA LYS A 17 -10.74 10.05 -14.02
C LYS A 17 -11.42 8.96 -13.18
N SER A 18 -11.25 7.68 -13.49
CA SER A 18 -11.85 6.59 -12.71
C SER A 18 -11.28 6.47 -11.30
N LEU A 19 -10.09 7.03 -11.04
CA LEU A 19 -9.46 7.02 -9.73
C LEU A 19 -9.75 8.29 -8.91
N ILE A 20 -10.50 9.25 -9.48
CA ILE A 20 -10.84 10.53 -8.84
C ILE A 20 -12.25 10.44 -8.24
N ASN A 21 -12.38 10.76 -6.96
CA ASN A 21 -13.66 10.80 -6.27
C ASN A 21 -14.44 12.12 -6.52
N GLU A 22 -15.64 12.22 -5.97
CA GLU A 22 -16.53 13.40 -6.14
C GLU A 22 -15.92 14.72 -5.63
N SER A 23 -14.95 14.65 -4.69
CA SER A 23 -14.22 15.82 -4.19
C SER A 23 -13.04 16.24 -5.09
N GLY A 24 -12.81 15.56 -6.21
CA GLY A 24 -11.70 15.84 -7.11
C GLY A 24 -10.34 15.35 -6.60
N LYS A 25 -10.32 14.32 -5.74
CA LYS A 25 -9.08 13.73 -5.19
C LYS A 25 -8.91 12.29 -5.68
N ILE A 26 -7.65 11.89 -5.88
CA ILE A 26 -7.27 10.49 -6.08
C ILE A 26 -7.69 9.70 -4.84
N ASP A 27 -8.45 8.64 -5.03
CA ASP A 27 -9.02 7.86 -3.95
C ASP A 27 -9.18 6.40 -4.37
N PHE A 28 -8.41 5.52 -3.75
CA PHE A 28 -8.42 4.09 -4.06
C PHE A 28 -9.77 3.41 -3.78
N ASN A 29 -10.63 4.01 -2.94
CA ASN A 29 -11.98 3.49 -2.71
C ASN A 29 -12.89 3.56 -3.95
N THR A 30 -12.55 4.40 -4.93
CA THR A 30 -13.30 4.47 -6.21
C THR A 30 -13.23 3.15 -6.97
N ILE A 31 -12.16 2.37 -6.77
CA ILE A 31 -11.94 1.07 -7.43
C ILE A 31 -12.07 -0.08 -6.43
N LEU A 32 -11.41 0.04 -5.27
CA LEU A 32 -11.35 -0.99 -4.23
C LEU A 32 -11.82 -0.41 -2.89
N PRO A 33 -13.14 -0.30 -2.65
CA PRO A 33 -13.66 0.26 -1.41
C PRO A 33 -13.59 -0.74 -0.24
N PHE A 34 -13.19 -0.25 0.93
CA PHE A 34 -13.38 -0.99 2.18
C PHE A 34 -14.87 -1.03 2.52
N ARG A 35 -15.46 -2.23 2.59
CA ARG A 35 -16.90 -2.42 2.88
C ARG A 35 -17.21 -2.71 4.36
N GLY A 36 -16.20 -2.63 5.23
CA GLY A 36 -16.38 -2.71 6.67
C GLY A 36 -16.59 -1.34 7.31
N ALA A 37 -16.72 -1.33 8.64
CA ALA A 37 -16.76 -0.10 9.43
C ALA A 37 -15.69 -0.15 10.51
N PHE A 38 -14.94 0.94 10.68
CA PHE A 38 -13.97 1.06 11.76
C PHE A 38 -13.89 2.54 12.20
N PRO A 39 -14.74 2.98 13.13
CA PRO A 39 -14.87 4.39 13.51
C PRO A 39 -13.78 4.90 14.46
N TRP A 40 -12.76 4.10 14.77
CA TRP A 40 -11.66 4.48 15.65
C TRP A 40 -10.44 4.94 14.85
N ASP A 41 -9.74 5.94 15.38
CA ASP A 41 -8.49 6.47 14.80
C ASP A 41 -7.28 5.56 15.06
N SER A 42 -7.40 4.62 16.00
CA SER A 42 -6.34 3.69 16.38
C SER A 42 -6.85 2.26 16.48
N ILE A 43 -5.95 1.32 16.19
CA ILE A 43 -6.22 -0.12 16.22
C ILE A 43 -5.60 -0.69 17.49
N SER A 44 -6.43 -1.32 18.32
CA SER A 44 -5.98 -2.02 19.52
C SER A 44 -5.37 -3.37 19.14
N GLY A 45 -4.05 -3.50 19.34
CA GLY A 45 -3.36 -4.78 19.13
C GLY A 45 -3.87 -5.91 20.04
N ARG A 46 -4.41 -5.58 21.23
CA ARG A 46 -5.04 -6.59 22.11
C ARG A 46 -6.35 -7.10 21.53
N ALA A 47 -7.17 -6.19 20.97
CA ALA A 47 -8.42 -6.55 20.31
C ALA A 47 -8.15 -7.40 19.05
N GLU A 48 -7.18 -6.98 18.24
CA GLU A 48 -6.75 -7.71 17.03
C GLU A 48 -6.23 -9.11 17.38
N THR A 49 -5.34 -9.22 18.36
CA THR A 49 -4.83 -10.53 18.84
C THR A 49 -5.98 -11.47 19.26
N ALA A 50 -6.99 -10.95 19.96
CA ALA A 50 -8.15 -11.75 20.35
C ALA A 50 -9.02 -12.14 19.14
N ALA A 51 -9.21 -11.23 18.17
CA ALA A 51 -9.94 -11.50 16.93
C ALA A 51 -9.25 -12.57 16.08
N GLU A 52 -7.93 -12.51 15.95
CA GLU A 52 -7.13 -13.53 15.28
C GLU A 52 -7.24 -14.89 15.98
N ALA A 53 -7.21 -14.92 17.32
CA ALA A 53 -7.32 -16.14 18.10
C ALA A 53 -8.67 -16.85 17.87
N ILE A 54 -9.79 -16.12 17.97
CA ILE A 54 -11.13 -16.71 17.83
C ILE A 54 -11.48 -17.09 16.38
N THR A 55 -10.86 -16.43 15.40
CA THR A 55 -11.05 -16.74 13.97
C THR A 55 -10.05 -17.75 13.43
N ALA A 56 -9.14 -18.25 14.27
CA ALA A 56 -8.07 -19.17 13.88
C ALA A 56 -7.25 -18.65 12.68
N GLN A 57 -6.93 -17.36 12.68
CA GLN A 57 -6.07 -16.75 11.66
C GLN A 57 -4.73 -17.53 11.60
N PRO A 58 -4.20 -17.83 10.41
CA PRO A 58 -2.89 -18.45 10.28
C PRO A 58 -1.81 -17.68 11.05
N LEU A 59 -0.79 -18.41 11.51
CA LEU A 59 0.42 -17.80 12.05
C LEU A 59 1.32 -17.36 10.91
N HIS A 60 2.17 -16.37 11.18
CA HIS A 60 3.20 -15.92 10.25
C HIS A 60 4.19 -17.05 9.91
N ASP A 61 4.72 -17.07 8.68
CA ASP A 61 5.61 -18.16 8.22
C ASP A 61 6.96 -18.18 8.97
N HIS A 62 7.44 -17.01 9.40
CA HIS A 62 8.68 -16.88 10.15
C HIS A 62 8.56 -17.47 11.59
N PRO A 63 9.37 -18.47 11.98
CA PRO A 63 9.19 -19.21 13.23
C PRO A 63 9.18 -18.38 14.51
N LEU A 64 10.02 -17.34 14.58
CA LEU A 64 10.07 -16.46 15.75
C LEU A 64 8.79 -15.62 15.89
N ILE A 65 8.24 -15.14 14.76
CA ILE A 65 7.02 -14.33 14.76
C ILE A 65 5.83 -15.24 15.10
N ALA A 66 5.76 -16.41 14.48
CA ALA A 66 4.76 -17.44 14.79
C ALA A 66 4.73 -17.82 16.28
N GLY A 67 5.91 -17.94 16.91
CA GLY A 67 6.03 -18.22 18.34
C GLY A 67 5.45 -17.11 19.22
N LEU A 68 5.72 -15.84 18.87
CA LEU A 68 5.17 -14.68 19.57
C LEU A 68 3.66 -14.57 19.39
N GLU A 69 3.16 -14.69 18.16
CA GLU A 69 1.73 -14.68 17.86
C GLU A 69 0.99 -15.79 18.61
N ARG A 70 1.52 -17.02 18.60
CA ARG A 70 0.92 -18.14 19.31
C ARG A 70 0.78 -17.86 20.80
N ARG A 71 1.84 -17.35 21.43
CA ARG A 71 1.82 -17.00 22.85
C ARG A 71 0.78 -15.91 23.12
N ASN A 72 0.83 -14.81 22.37
CA ASN A 72 -0.08 -13.68 22.53
C ASN A 72 -1.55 -14.10 22.36
N ARG A 73 -1.85 -14.93 21.35
CA ARG A 73 -3.20 -15.46 21.09
C ARG A 73 -3.67 -16.44 22.17
N THR A 74 -2.77 -17.21 22.78
CA THR A 74 -3.09 -18.13 23.90
C THR A 74 -3.40 -17.37 25.18
N GLU A 75 -2.73 -16.24 25.40
CA GLU A 75 -2.89 -15.38 26.59
C GLU A 75 -4.00 -14.33 26.42
N ALA A 76 -4.64 -14.27 25.25
CA ALA A 76 -5.69 -13.29 24.97
C ALA A 76 -6.95 -13.57 25.80
N ASP A 77 -7.31 -12.62 26.67
CA ASP A 77 -8.55 -12.64 27.44
C ASP A 77 -9.42 -11.43 27.10
N VAL A 78 -10.50 -11.69 26.38
CA VAL A 78 -11.48 -10.69 25.92
C VAL A 78 -12.18 -10.02 27.11
N LEU A 79 -12.36 -10.71 28.25
CA LEU A 79 -13.03 -10.16 29.43
C LEU A 79 -12.17 -9.15 30.19
N GLN A 80 -10.87 -9.09 29.89
CA GLN A 80 -9.91 -8.15 30.47
C GLN A 80 -9.56 -6.99 29.52
N LEU A 81 -10.30 -6.84 28.41
CA LEU A 81 -10.17 -5.70 27.52
C LEU A 81 -10.84 -4.46 28.15
N SER A 82 -10.32 -3.27 27.86
CA SER A 82 -11.10 -2.04 28.10
C SER A 82 -12.35 -2.04 27.22
N GLU A 83 -13.34 -1.23 27.58
CA GLU A 83 -14.58 -1.09 26.81
C GLU A 83 -14.30 -0.77 25.32
N GLU A 84 -13.41 0.19 25.04
CA GLU A 84 -13.03 0.52 23.67
C GLU A 84 -12.37 -0.66 22.93
N CYS A 85 -11.44 -1.37 23.59
CA CYS A 85 -10.80 -2.54 22.98
C CYS A 85 -11.81 -3.67 22.72
N PHE A 86 -12.78 -3.84 23.60
CA PHE A 86 -13.85 -4.83 23.43
C PHE A 86 -14.74 -4.48 22.24
N GLU A 87 -15.15 -3.21 22.09
CA GLU A 87 -15.94 -2.78 20.93
C GLU A 87 -15.17 -2.91 19.62
N GLN A 88 -13.87 -2.57 19.62
CA GLN A 88 -13.01 -2.84 18.46
C GLN A 88 -12.97 -4.33 18.12
N PHE A 89 -12.79 -5.21 19.11
CA PHE A 89 -12.80 -6.66 18.91
C PHE A 89 -14.10 -7.13 18.27
N ILE A 90 -15.26 -6.72 18.79
CA ILE A 90 -16.57 -7.07 18.21
C ILE A 90 -16.70 -6.55 16.77
N GLN A 91 -16.27 -5.31 16.52
CA GLN A 91 -16.34 -4.73 15.17
C GLN A 91 -15.40 -5.43 14.19
N MET A 92 -14.21 -5.85 14.63
CA MET A 92 -13.28 -6.65 13.83
C MET A 92 -13.91 -7.99 13.41
N LEU A 93 -14.65 -8.65 14.30
CA LEU A 93 -15.38 -9.88 13.94
C LEU A 93 -16.51 -9.62 12.93
N ARG A 94 -17.22 -8.50 13.08
CA ARG A 94 -18.26 -8.08 12.10
C ARG A 94 -17.64 -7.86 10.72
N ASN A 95 -16.54 -7.12 10.65
CA ASN A 95 -15.82 -6.84 9.41
C ASN A 95 -15.23 -8.12 8.82
N LYS A 96 -14.59 -8.97 9.63
CA LYS A 96 -14.00 -10.24 9.16
C LYS A 96 -15.04 -11.12 8.49
N ARG A 97 -16.25 -11.16 9.04
CA ARG A 97 -17.39 -11.90 8.48
C ARG A 97 -17.94 -11.29 7.19
N SER A 98 -17.96 -9.95 7.06
CA SER A 98 -18.58 -9.28 5.91
C SER A 98 -17.64 -9.00 4.74
N SER A 99 -16.36 -8.72 5.01
CA SER A 99 -15.37 -8.34 3.99
C SER A 99 -14.13 -9.21 3.96
N GLY A 100 -13.87 -10.03 4.99
CA GLY A 100 -12.65 -10.83 5.10
C GLY A 100 -11.48 -10.16 5.82
N HIS A 101 -11.66 -8.90 6.26
CA HIS A 101 -10.62 -8.10 6.92
C HIS A 101 -11.09 -7.62 8.29
N PHE A 102 -10.18 -7.46 9.25
CA PHE A 102 -10.54 -7.01 10.60
C PHE A 102 -10.86 -5.50 10.63
N HIS A 103 -10.12 -4.70 9.90
CA HIS A 103 -10.29 -3.24 9.86
C HIS A 103 -9.69 -2.64 8.58
N SER A 104 -9.79 -1.32 8.45
CA SER A 104 -9.34 -0.57 7.26
C SER A 104 -7.86 -0.77 6.94
N LEU A 105 -6.97 -0.83 7.95
CA LEU A 105 -5.54 -1.05 7.71
C LEU A 105 -5.20 -2.46 7.19
N ASP A 106 -5.87 -3.50 7.69
CA ASP A 106 -5.73 -4.88 7.22
C ASP A 106 -6.21 -4.96 5.76
N PHE A 107 -7.37 -4.38 5.48
CA PHE A 107 -7.89 -4.23 4.12
C PHE A 107 -6.94 -3.46 3.20
N ALA A 108 -6.43 -2.30 3.60
CA ALA A 108 -5.58 -1.47 2.74
C ALA A 108 -4.30 -2.21 2.31
N ARG A 109 -3.67 -2.93 3.26
CA ARG A 109 -2.48 -3.73 2.97
C ARG A 109 -2.75 -4.84 1.96
N ASP A 110 -3.88 -5.52 2.08
CA ASP A 110 -4.26 -6.63 1.20
C ASP A 110 -4.77 -6.14 -0.16
N ALA A 111 -5.73 -5.22 -0.16
CA ALA A 111 -6.44 -4.77 -1.35
C ALA A 111 -5.72 -3.66 -2.12
N TRP A 112 -5.10 -2.68 -1.44
CA TRP A 112 -4.39 -1.60 -2.12
C TRP A 112 -2.90 -1.87 -2.26
N GLY A 113 -2.35 -2.76 -1.43
CA GLY A 113 -0.93 -3.01 -1.34
C GLY A 113 -0.17 -1.96 -0.52
N THR A 114 -0.84 -0.94 0.02
CA THR A 114 -0.27 0.21 0.74
C THR A 114 -0.87 0.35 2.13
N LYS A 115 -0.24 1.12 3.02
CA LYS A 115 -0.81 1.39 4.36
C LYS A 115 -2.06 2.27 4.29
N TRP A 116 -1.97 3.30 3.48
CA TRP A 116 -2.90 4.42 3.40
C TRP A 116 -3.24 4.70 1.94
N ASN A 117 -4.33 5.44 1.75
CA ASN A 117 -4.74 5.95 0.46
C ASN A 117 -3.70 6.95 -0.09
N ALA A 118 -3.90 7.44 -1.32
CA ALA A 118 -3.05 8.48 -1.91
C ALA A 118 -3.11 9.78 -1.10
N TYR A 119 -1.97 10.44 -0.92
CA TYR A 119 -1.85 11.80 -0.35
C TYR A 119 -0.82 12.61 -1.14
N ASP A 120 -0.65 13.90 -0.81
CA ASP A 120 0.25 14.82 -1.51
C ASP A 120 0.12 14.76 -3.04
N GLN A 121 -1.12 14.93 -3.50
CA GLN A 121 -1.55 14.61 -4.86
C GLN A 121 -1.49 15.83 -5.79
N VAL A 122 -1.02 15.62 -7.01
CA VAL A 122 -1.07 16.54 -8.15
C VAL A 122 -1.78 15.83 -9.31
N ILE A 123 -2.81 16.47 -9.86
CA ILE A 123 -3.68 15.91 -10.90
C ILE A 123 -3.59 16.78 -12.15
N GLU A 124 -3.04 16.23 -13.23
CA GLU A 124 -2.86 16.91 -14.52
C GLU A 124 -3.52 16.10 -15.64
N LEU A 125 -4.86 16.06 -15.63
CA LEU A 125 -5.65 15.27 -16.57
C LEU A 125 -5.38 15.62 -18.04
N ASP A 126 -5.12 16.89 -18.35
CA ASP A 126 -4.84 17.35 -19.72
C ASP A 126 -3.48 16.85 -20.23
N ALA A 127 -2.52 16.64 -19.32
CA ALA A 127 -1.23 16.02 -19.63
C ALA A 127 -1.29 14.48 -19.59
N GLY A 128 -2.37 13.90 -19.06
CA GLY A 128 -2.49 12.47 -18.84
C GLY A 128 -1.59 11.97 -17.70
N GLU A 129 -1.38 12.80 -16.67
CA GLU A 129 -0.47 12.49 -15.55
C GLU A 129 -1.07 12.74 -14.18
N PHE A 130 -0.80 11.82 -13.24
CA PHE A 130 -0.97 11.98 -11.80
C PHE A 130 0.37 11.87 -11.09
N SER A 131 0.53 12.62 -10.00
CA SER A 131 1.57 12.39 -8.99
C SER A 131 0.93 12.29 -7.62
N PHE A 132 1.34 11.32 -6.80
CA PHE A 132 0.88 11.21 -5.40
C PHE A 132 1.82 10.34 -4.58
N ASP A 133 1.78 10.54 -3.27
CA ASP A 133 2.50 9.73 -2.31
C ASP A 133 1.60 8.66 -1.68
N THR A 134 2.25 7.57 -1.27
CA THR A 134 1.65 6.43 -0.57
C THR A 134 2.58 5.95 0.51
N ALA A 135 2.04 5.36 1.57
CA ALA A 135 2.84 4.78 2.63
C ALA A 135 3.26 3.33 2.29
N TRP A 136 4.57 3.06 2.42
CA TRP A 136 5.29 1.79 2.25
C TRP A 136 5.55 1.27 0.82
N SER A 137 4.70 1.56 -0.16
CA SER A 137 4.76 0.87 -1.45
C SER A 137 3.93 1.58 -2.52
N CYS A 138 4.24 1.31 -3.78
CA CYS A 138 3.37 1.65 -4.91
C CYS A 138 2.07 0.82 -4.86
N PRO A 139 0.89 1.41 -5.14
CA PRO A 139 -0.40 0.71 -5.08
C PRO A 139 -0.66 -0.17 -6.31
N ILE A 140 0.23 -1.14 -6.57
CA ILE A 140 0.18 -2.05 -7.72
C ILE A 140 -1.20 -2.73 -7.87
N PRO A 141 -1.83 -3.28 -6.81
CA PRO A 141 -3.18 -3.84 -6.90
C PRO A 141 -4.24 -2.86 -7.43
N VAL A 142 -4.22 -1.60 -6.96
CA VAL A 142 -5.18 -0.57 -7.39
C VAL A 142 -5.01 -0.26 -8.88
N LEU A 143 -3.76 -0.10 -9.33
CA LEU A 143 -3.45 0.17 -10.73
C LEU A 143 -3.76 -1.02 -11.64
N THR A 144 -3.63 -2.24 -11.12
CA THR A 144 -4.04 -3.46 -11.81
C THR A 144 -5.55 -3.48 -12.04
N GLU A 145 -6.36 -3.19 -11.01
CA GLU A 145 -7.81 -3.10 -11.16
C GLU A 145 -8.24 -1.93 -12.05
N LEU A 146 -7.54 -0.79 -11.99
CA LEU A 146 -7.75 0.31 -12.94
C LEU A 146 -7.51 -0.14 -14.39
N SER A 147 -6.45 -0.93 -14.64
CA SER A 147 -6.16 -1.50 -15.95
C SER A 147 -7.23 -2.50 -16.42
N LYS A 148 -7.83 -3.26 -15.50
CA LYS A 148 -8.98 -4.15 -15.82
C LYS A 148 -10.19 -3.37 -16.30
N LEU A 149 -10.45 -2.20 -15.71
CA LEU A 149 -11.58 -1.34 -16.08
C LEU A 149 -11.39 -0.69 -17.46
N HIS A 150 -10.15 -0.49 -17.89
CA HIS A 150 -9.78 0.13 -19.17
C HIS A 150 -8.84 -0.79 -19.98
N PRO A 151 -9.32 -1.94 -20.48
CA PRO A 151 -8.45 -2.99 -20.99
C PRO A 151 -7.72 -2.64 -22.29
N ASP A 152 -8.23 -1.67 -23.05
CA ASP A 152 -7.64 -1.21 -24.30
C ASP A 152 -6.46 -0.24 -24.09
N ASP A 153 -6.42 0.41 -22.91
CA ASP A 153 -5.44 1.43 -22.58
C ASP A 153 -4.26 0.86 -21.77
N GLU A 154 -3.09 1.46 -21.98
CA GLU A 154 -1.91 1.18 -21.17
C GLU A 154 -1.82 2.19 -20.02
N ILE A 155 -1.47 1.70 -18.83
CA ILE A 155 -1.19 2.52 -17.66
C ILE A 155 0.28 2.29 -17.29
N VAL A 156 1.03 3.37 -17.14
CA VAL A 156 2.44 3.31 -16.72
C VAL A 156 2.58 4.02 -15.39
N VAL A 157 3.22 3.37 -14.42
CA VAL A 157 3.62 4.02 -13.17
C VAL A 157 5.13 4.01 -13.04
N ARG A 158 5.70 5.15 -12.68
CA ARG A 158 7.05 5.27 -12.14
C ARG A 158 6.94 5.57 -10.66
N TYR A 159 7.67 4.87 -9.82
CA TYR A 159 7.63 5.10 -8.38
C TYR A 159 9.02 5.06 -7.74
N ALA A 160 9.17 5.76 -6.62
CA ALA A 160 10.39 5.74 -5.83
C ALA A 160 10.12 6.00 -4.35
N ASP A 161 10.74 5.17 -3.53
CA ASP A 161 10.81 5.34 -2.08
C ASP A 161 11.69 6.56 -1.69
N GLU A 162 11.51 7.09 -0.48
CA GLU A 162 12.38 8.11 0.11
C GLU A 162 13.73 7.53 0.53
N ASP A 163 13.76 6.25 0.91
CA ASP A 163 14.99 5.49 1.08
C ASP A 163 15.50 5.06 -0.30
N LEU A 164 16.26 5.95 -0.94
CA LEU A 164 16.66 5.86 -2.35
C LEU A 164 17.33 4.53 -2.73
N GLY A 165 17.01 4.06 -3.93
CA GLY A 165 17.69 2.92 -4.59
C GLY A 165 17.14 1.54 -4.24
N SER A 166 16.09 1.45 -3.42
CA SER A 166 15.24 0.26 -3.29
C SER A 166 13.78 0.67 -3.44
N ASN A 167 12.86 -0.29 -3.64
CA ASN A 167 11.42 -0.02 -3.73
C ASN A 167 11.09 1.11 -4.73
N CYS A 168 11.71 1.06 -5.91
CA CYS A 168 11.54 2.03 -6.98
C CYS A 168 11.56 1.32 -8.34
N GLY A 169 11.04 1.98 -9.37
CA GLY A 169 11.07 1.47 -10.74
C GLY A 169 9.93 1.95 -11.61
N THR A 170 9.73 1.24 -12.71
CA THR A 170 8.63 1.45 -13.67
C THR A 170 7.83 0.16 -13.84
N VAL A 171 6.51 0.27 -13.88
CA VAL A 171 5.60 -0.85 -14.13
C VAL A 171 4.57 -0.45 -15.20
N HIS A 172 4.36 -1.33 -16.16
CA HIS A 172 3.39 -1.18 -17.23
C HIS A 172 2.24 -2.16 -17.03
N PHE A 173 1.01 -1.65 -17.13
CA PHE A 173 -0.21 -2.43 -16.99
C PHE A 173 -1.04 -2.39 -18.26
N LYS A 174 -1.63 -3.53 -18.63
CA LYS A 174 -2.62 -3.63 -19.70
C LYS A 174 -3.62 -4.74 -19.41
N ALA A 175 -4.90 -4.46 -19.65
CA ALA A 175 -5.99 -5.42 -19.45
C ALA A 175 -5.98 -6.13 -18.09
N GLY A 176 -5.47 -5.47 -17.04
CA GLY A 176 -5.40 -6.04 -15.70
C GLY A 176 -4.21 -6.91 -15.39
N GLU A 177 -3.18 -6.87 -16.23
CA GLU A 177 -1.94 -7.61 -16.04
C GLU A 177 -0.74 -6.66 -16.09
N VAL A 178 0.32 -7.01 -15.38
CA VAL A 178 1.63 -6.35 -15.53
C VAL A 178 2.28 -6.92 -16.79
N VAL A 179 2.42 -6.09 -17.82
CA VAL A 179 2.99 -6.50 -19.12
C VAL A 179 4.51 -6.34 -19.18
N SER A 180 5.06 -5.42 -18.40
CA SER A 180 6.50 -5.29 -18.17
C SER A 180 6.77 -4.56 -16.84
N SER A 181 7.93 -4.84 -16.25
CA SER A 181 8.41 -4.12 -15.08
C SER A 181 9.94 -4.03 -15.08
N GLU A 182 10.43 -2.86 -14.73
CA GLU A 182 11.85 -2.57 -14.49
C GLU A 182 11.94 -1.97 -13.09
N VAL A 183 12.20 -2.81 -12.09
CA VAL A 183 12.15 -2.43 -10.67
C VAL A 183 13.44 -2.82 -9.95
N ALA A 184 13.79 -2.04 -8.93
CA ALA A 184 14.94 -2.33 -8.08
C ALA A 184 14.80 -3.69 -7.40
N GLY A 185 15.88 -4.47 -7.44
CA GLY A 185 15.99 -5.71 -6.68
C GLY A 185 16.14 -5.44 -5.18
N ARG A 186 16.28 -6.50 -4.39
CA ARG A 186 16.59 -6.35 -2.96
C ARG A 186 17.96 -5.71 -2.80
N TRP A 187 18.05 -4.65 -2.01
CA TRP A 187 19.29 -3.89 -1.81
C TRP A 187 20.53 -4.74 -1.52
N ASN A 188 20.38 -5.75 -0.66
CA ASN A 188 21.47 -6.65 -0.26
C ASN A 188 21.90 -7.64 -1.36
N GLU A 189 21.10 -7.80 -2.40
CA GLU A 189 21.35 -8.67 -3.55
C GLU A 189 21.85 -7.88 -4.78
N MET A 190 21.84 -6.54 -4.73
CA MET A 190 22.32 -5.67 -5.80
C MET A 190 23.84 -5.45 -5.73
N SER A 191 24.46 -5.42 -6.91
CA SER A 191 25.82 -4.87 -7.11
C SER A 191 25.87 -3.37 -6.82
N ASP A 192 27.06 -2.83 -6.63
CA ASP A 192 27.24 -1.40 -6.38
C ASP A 192 26.84 -0.56 -7.60
N GLU A 193 27.04 -1.05 -8.82
CA GLU A 193 26.57 -0.41 -10.05
C GLU A 193 25.04 -0.34 -10.09
N GLN A 194 24.35 -1.42 -9.70
CA GLN A 194 22.89 -1.45 -9.63
C GLN A 194 22.35 -0.50 -8.55
N ARG A 195 22.98 -0.45 -7.38
CA ARG A 195 22.62 0.50 -6.32
C ARG A 195 22.74 1.94 -6.80
N LYS A 196 23.87 2.30 -7.41
CA LYS A 196 24.08 3.64 -7.99
C LYS A 196 23.03 3.98 -9.04
N HIS A 197 22.74 3.05 -9.94
CA HIS A 197 21.71 3.23 -10.97
C HIS A 197 20.32 3.51 -10.36
N TRP A 198 19.86 2.68 -9.42
CA TRP A 198 18.54 2.84 -8.82
C TRP A 198 18.44 4.05 -7.87
N THR A 199 19.53 4.41 -7.19
CA THR A 199 19.60 5.66 -6.42
C THR A 199 19.46 6.88 -7.34
N ALA A 200 20.18 6.92 -8.46
CA ALA A 200 20.05 8.00 -9.44
C ALA A 200 18.64 8.05 -10.05
N TRP A 201 18.05 6.89 -10.37
CA TRP A 201 16.67 6.78 -10.84
C TRP A 201 15.66 7.37 -9.84
N ALA A 202 15.79 7.02 -8.56
CA ALA A 202 14.91 7.52 -7.51
C ALA A 202 15.06 9.05 -7.33
N ARG A 203 16.29 9.59 -7.40
CA ARG A 203 16.56 11.04 -7.35
C ARG A 203 15.91 11.79 -8.50
N ASP A 204 16.08 11.30 -9.73
CA ASP A 204 15.43 11.87 -10.92
C ASP A 204 13.91 11.95 -10.75
N LEU A 205 13.28 10.84 -10.33
CA LEU A 205 11.84 10.81 -10.15
C LEU A 205 11.38 11.83 -9.11
N LYS A 206 12.10 11.95 -7.99
CA LYS A 206 11.77 12.87 -6.90
C LYS A 206 12.20 14.32 -7.15
N GLY A 207 12.97 14.58 -8.21
CA GLY A 207 13.51 15.90 -8.53
C GLY A 207 14.55 16.38 -7.51
N TRP A 208 15.23 15.46 -6.84
CA TRP A 208 16.30 15.77 -5.89
C TRP A 208 17.62 15.95 -6.63
N GLN A 209 18.36 17.01 -6.31
CA GLN A 209 19.69 17.24 -6.88
C GLN A 209 20.68 16.23 -6.29
N GLU A 210 21.75 15.92 -7.02
CA GLU A 210 22.89 15.20 -6.44
C GLU A 210 23.56 16.15 -5.44
N ASP A 211 23.48 15.83 -4.15
CA ASP A 211 24.25 16.55 -3.14
C ASP A 211 25.74 16.25 -3.36
N GLU A 212 26.58 17.28 -3.39
CA GLU A 212 28.04 17.16 -3.60
C GLU A 212 28.75 16.29 -2.54
N GLU A 213 28.07 15.94 -1.43
CA GLU A 213 28.61 15.13 -0.33
C GLU A 213 28.62 13.61 -0.60
N ASP A 214 27.90 13.11 -1.61
CA ASP A 214 27.91 11.67 -1.98
C ASP A 214 29.07 11.29 -2.95
N ALA A 215 29.92 12.27 -3.28
CA ALA A 215 31.03 12.12 -4.22
C ALA A 215 32.40 11.85 -3.56
N GLU A 216 32.49 11.73 -2.23
CA GLU A 216 33.73 11.42 -1.49
C GLU A 216 33.81 9.97 -0.96
#